data_AF-A0A4S2MS76-F1
#
_entry.id   AF-A0A4S2MS76-F1
#
_cell.length_a   1.000
_cell.length_b   1.000
_cell.length_c   1.000
_cell.angle_alpha   90.00
_cell.angle_beta   90.00
_cell.angle_gamma   90.00
#
_symmetry.space_group_name_H-M   'P 1'
#
loop_
_entity.id
_entity.type
_entity.pdbx_description
1 polymer ?
#
loop_
_entity_poly.entity_id
_entity_poly.type
_entity_poly.pdbx_seq_one_letter_code
_entity_poly.pdbx_strand_id
1 'polypeptide(L)'
;MGLDYLLVHITYTIPPALLLTLIYHPLQTRLDTYKLLFILSVAILATIPWDSYLLHQHIWAYPPTAVLGPTLFLIPLEELFFFFIQTYNTALLYMLLTKPTLHVAYLHEIRKGGIKRPWGNGVAGAVGLAVSIVWAGAALRSSGEGTYMALIWVWAGPVVLGLWCVAYSHLLALPRRCTLLPIILPTIYLWIVDTLALRKGTWVINHGTKLNIQIWPHLEIEEAVFFAITNVLIVVGLVTVDYALALHAAFPTLFPGATTGGEAIMGGLKALAWKWKGSPTEDEYWGIPEAVEILREKSKSFYLASSVFEGRLRLDLICLYSFCRAADDLIDEAPSLTSATASLQNLRTFLTLSYTPVSARKLHTFVHNTFPPWSHAALLSLPTKHLTLAPLLGLLDGFEIDLLFTSTSATPIKTTQDLDRYAHHVAGTVGTMFTQLVLAHSSSSHSPPPDEKPSTALLQAADTMGIALQYINIARDIAKDALIGRCYIPASWLREHSLTPCDILQDPDLGVKLARERFLMRAEGLYRETRGALRGLPVEARAGAVVAVEAYVDIGRRLR
;
A
#
# COMPACT_ATOMS: atom_id res chain seq x y z
N MET A 1 23.09 15.09 -38.94
CA MET A 1 23.67 14.43 -37.75
C MET A 1 22.61 13.50 -37.21
N GLY A 2 22.94 12.24 -36.95
CA GLY A 2 22.02 11.20 -36.45
C GLY A 2 21.56 11.40 -35.02
N LEU A 3 20.89 12.53 -34.77
CA LEU A 3 20.39 12.93 -33.46
C LEU A 3 18.87 12.86 -33.36
N ASP A 4 18.18 12.50 -34.44
CA ASP A 4 16.71 12.54 -34.48
C ASP A 4 16.09 11.61 -33.44
N TYR A 5 16.61 10.37 -33.31
CA TYR A 5 16.10 9.45 -32.30
C TYR A 5 16.44 9.92 -30.88
N LEU A 6 17.68 10.39 -30.65
CA LEU A 6 18.05 10.99 -29.37
C LEU A 6 17.12 12.17 -28.99
N LEU A 7 16.75 13.01 -29.95
CA LEU A 7 15.87 14.15 -29.74
C LEU A 7 14.45 13.71 -29.37
N VAL A 8 13.95 12.58 -29.91
CA VAL A 8 12.69 11.98 -29.48
C VAL A 8 12.73 11.68 -27.97
N HIS A 9 13.84 11.10 -27.48
CA HIS A 9 13.96 10.83 -26.05
C HIS A 9 13.98 12.07 -25.17
N ILE A 10 14.83 13.04 -25.53
CA ILE A 10 14.96 14.31 -24.79
C ILE A 10 13.64 15.06 -24.74
N THR A 11 12.86 15.02 -25.83
CA THR A 11 11.62 15.78 -25.95
C THR A 11 10.42 15.06 -25.33
N TYR A 12 10.33 13.74 -25.49
CA TYR A 12 9.08 13.02 -25.22
C TYR A 12 9.20 11.94 -24.15
N THR A 13 10.30 11.17 -24.05
CA THR A 13 10.32 10.03 -23.11
C THR A 13 10.99 10.35 -21.77
N ILE A 14 12.01 11.22 -21.76
CA ILE A 14 12.74 11.63 -20.55
C ILE A 14 11.91 12.58 -19.67
N PRO A 15 11.20 13.61 -20.19
CA PRO A 15 10.46 14.54 -19.33
C PRO A 15 9.36 13.87 -18.48
N PRO A 16 8.53 12.95 -19.02
CA PRO A 16 7.59 12.19 -18.19
C PRO A 16 8.29 11.34 -17.13
N ALA A 17 9.46 10.75 -17.44
CA ALA A 17 10.21 9.95 -16.49
C ALA A 17 10.68 10.80 -15.31
N LEU A 18 11.28 11.96 -15.58
CA LEU A 18 11.70 12.90 -14.54
C LEU A 18 10.52 13.36 -13.68
N LEU A 19 9.39 13.70 -14.31
CA LEU A 19 8.19 14.12 -13.59
C LEU A 19 7.66 13.00 -12.68
N LEU A 20 7.52 11.78 -13.21
CA LEU A 20 7.06 10.63 -12.43
C LEU A 20 8.03 10.29 -11.29
N THR A 21 9.35 10.38 -11.53
CA THR A 21 10.36 10.19 -10.48
C THR A 21 10.20 11.23 -9.38
N LEU A 22 10.04 12.52 -9.73
CA LEU A 22 9.88 13.59 -8.74
C LEU A 22 8.60 13.40 -7.89
N ILE A 23 7.49 13.02 -8.52
CA ILE A 23 6.23 12.77 -7.83
C ILE A 23 6.32 11.52 -6.93
N TYR A 24 6.97 10.47 -7.41
CA TYR A 24 7.02 9.18 -6.70
C TYR A 24 8.10 9.12 -5.61
N HIS A 25 9.19 9.87 -5.77
CA HIS A 25 10.37 9.83 -4.88
C HIS A 25 10.04 9.93 -3.38
N PRO A 26 9.12 10.80 -2.90
CA PRO A 26 8.78 10.87 -1.47
C PRO A 26 8.10 9.61 -0.91
N LEU A 27 7.49 8.81 -1.78
CA LEU A 27 6.79 7.57 -1.43
C LEU A 27 7.65 6.34 -1.72
N GLN A 28 8.80 6.51 -2.38
CA GLN A 28 9.64 5.42 -2.83
C GLN A 28 10.23 4.68 -1.64
N THR A 29 10.27 3.37 -1.83
CA THR A 29 10.51 2.35 -0.82
C THR A 29 11.63 1.45 -1.33
N ARG A 30 12.38 0.78 -0.46
CA ARG A 30 13.49 -0.08 -0.92
C ARG A 30 12.96 -1.21 -1.79
N LEU A 31 11.83 -1.80 -1.38
CA LEU A 31 11.15 -2.83 -2.16
C LEU A 31 10.75 -2.32 -3.56
N ASP A 32 10.31 -1.08 -3.69
CA ASP A 32 9.94 -0.49 -4.99
C ASP A 32 11.16 -0.38 -5.91
N THR A 33 12.32 0.00 -5.37
CA THR A 33 13.57 0.03 -6.14
C THR A 33 13.93 -1.36 -6.66
N TYR A 34 13.83 -2.40 -5.82
CA TYR A 34 14.10 -3.77 -6.28
C TYR A 34 13.08 -4.26 -7.32
N LYS A 35 11.79 -3.94 -7.15
CA LYS A 35 10.75 -4.25 -8.14
C LYS A 35 11.05 -3.59 -9.49
N LEU A 36 11.45 -2.32 -9.46
CA LEU A 36 11.79 -1.56 -10.66
C LEU A 36 13.02 -2.14 -11.37
N LEU A 37 14.10 -2.42 -10.63
CA LEU A 37 15.29 -3.06 -11.19
C LEU A 37 14.98 -4.45 -11.76
N PHE A 38 14.13 -5.22 -11.08
CA PHE A 38 13.70 -6.54 -11.55
C PHE A 38 12.94 -6.46 -12.87
N ILE A 39 11.90 -5.62 -12.96
CA ILE A 39 11.10 -5.51 -14.20
C ILE A 39 11.91 -4.93 -15.36
N LEU A 40 12.81 -3.97 -15.09
CA LEU A 40 13.73 -3.42 -16.10
C LEU A 40 14.66 -4.49 -16.65
N SER A 41 15.23 -5.32 -15.77
CA SER A 41 16.12 -6.42 -16.17
C SER A 41 15.38 -7.44 -17.02
N VAL A 42 14.17 -7.85 -16.60
CA VAL A 42 13.33 -8.80 -17.34
C VAL A 42 12.95 -8.24 -18.71
N ALA A 43 12.50 -6.98 -18.78
CA ALA A 43 12.08 -6.36 -20.03
C ALA A 43 13.25 -6.27 -21.03
N ILE A 44 14.41 -5.74 -20.62
CA ILE A 44 15.57 -5.58 -21.51
C ILE A 44 16.05 -6.95 -22.03
N LEU A 45 16.21 -7.94 -21.13
CA LEU A 45 16.70 -9.27 -21.51
C LEU A 45 15.70 -10.01 -22.42
N ALA A 46 14.39 -9.81 -22.23
CA ALA A 46 13.37 -10.44 -23.05
C ALA A 46 13.23 -9.81 -24.44
N THR A 47 13.52 -8.52 -24.59
CA THR A 47 13.34 -7.80 -25.86
C THR A 47 14.55 -7.91 -26.79
N ILE A 48 15.79 -7.91 -26.26
CA ILE A 48 17.02 -7.92 -27.09
C ILE A 48 17.02 -9.04 -28.16
N PRO A 49 16.72 -10.32 -27.86
CA PRO A 49 16.78 -11.37 -28.89
C PRO A 49 15.74 -11.20 -29.99
N TRP A 50 14.55 -10.70 -29.62
CA TRP A 50 13.45 -10.48 -30.56
C TRP A 50 13.73 -9.30 -31.48
N ASP A 51 14.19 -8.18 -30.91
CA ASP A 51 14.48 -6.97 -31.68
C ASP A 51 15.65 -7.18 -32.64
N SER A 52 16.72 -7.81 -32.15
CA SER A 52 17.87 -8.21 -32.98
C SER A 52 17.43 -9.08 -34.16
N TYR A 53 16.47 -9.99 -33.94
CA TYR A 53 15.92 -10.83 -35.00
C TYR A 53 15.17 -10.00 -36.06
N LEU A 54 14.35 -9.02 -35.66
CA LEU A 54 13.63 -8.14 -36.59
C LEU A 54 14.59 -7.36 -37.50
N LEU A 55 15.70 -6.88 -36.94
CA LEU A 55 16.73 -6.15 -37.69
C LEU A 55 17.48 -7.07 -38.65
N HIS A 56 17.81 -8.29 -38.21
CA HIS A 56 18.43 -9.31 -39.07
C HIS A 56 17.54 -9.73 -40.25
N GLN A 57 16.22 -9.78 -40.05
CA GLN A 57 15.24 -10.10 -41.10
C GLN A 57 14.80 -8.89 -41.93
N HIS A 58 15.39 -7.71 -41.69
CA HIS A 58 15.01 -6.46 -42.34
C HIS A 58 13.50 -6.20 -42.25
N ILE A 59 12.89 -6.48 -41.10
CA ILE A 59 11.49 -6.11 -40.83
C ILE A 59 11.44 -4.66 -40.34
N TRP A 60 12.44 -4.29 -39.53
CA TRP A 60 12.73 -2.94 -39.10
C TRP A 60 14.08 -2.45 -39.64
N ALA A 61 14.18 -1.14 -39.86
CA ALA A 61 15.43 -0.49 -40.21
C ALA A 61 15.49 0.93 -39.63
N TYR A 62 16.70 1.29 -39.20
CA TYR A 62 17.03 2.64 -38.74
C TYR A 62 17.90 3.32 -39.80
N PRO A 63 17.50 4.47 -40.35
CA PRO A 63 18.35 5.25 -41.23
C PRO A 63 19.65 5.62 -40.50
N PRO A 64 20.84 5.45 -41.11
CA PRO A 64 22.11 5.84 -40.49
C PRO A 64 22.18 7.33 -40.14
N THR A 65 21.33 8.14 -40.78
CA THR A 65 21.20 9.57 -40.54
C THR A 65 20.31 9.92 -39.35
N ALA A 66 19.65 8.95 -38.71
CA ALA A 66 18.72 9.15 -37.59
C ALA A 66 19.29 8.69 -36.23
N VAL A 67 20.33 7.84 -36.24
CA VAL A 67 20.95 7.23 -35.05
C VAL A 67 22.43 7.62 -34.89
N LEU A 68 22.92 7.57 -33.66
CA LEU A 68 24.28 7.98 -33.25
C LEU A 68 25.38 7.03 -33.76
N GLY A 69 25.04 5.78 -34.06
CA GLY A 69 25.95 4.79 -34.67
C GLY A 69 26.32 3.58 -33.81
N PRO A 70 26.54 3.67 -32.48
CA PRO A 70 26.82 2.48 -31.68
C PRO A 70 25.62 1.53 -31.62
N THR A 71 25.87 0.23 -31.75
CA THR A 71 24.84 -0.81 -31.70
C THR A 71 25.25 -1.99 -30.81
N LEU A 72 24.27 -2.71 -30.29
CA LEU A 72 24.44 -4.00 -29.61
C LEU A 72 23.54 -5.02 -30.31
N PHE A 73 24.12 -6.10 -30.85
CA PHE A 73 23.36 -7.08 -31.65
C PHE A 73 22.50 -6.44 -32.77
N LEU A 74 23.06 -5.42 -33.45
CA LEU A 74 22.44 -4.55 -34.47
C LEU A 74 21.45 -3.50 -33.94
N ILE A 75 21.06 -3.56 -32.67
CA ILE A 75 20.11 -2.64 -32.05
C ILE A 75 20.84 -1.33 -31.70
N PRO A 76 20.38 -0.15 -32.18
CA PRO A 76 20.92 1.15 -31.77
C PRO A 76 20.84 1.36 -30.25
N LEU A 77 21.79 2.09 -29.66
CA LEU A 77 21.75 2.39 -28.22
C LEU A 77 20.50 3.18 -27.81
N GLU A 78 19.98 4.00 -28.71
CA GLU A 78 18.73 4.74 -28.53
C GLU A 78 17.54 3.78 -28.38
N GLU A 79 17.47 2.72 -29.17
CA GLU A 79 16.42 1.70 -29.06
C GLU A 79 16.55 0.89 -27.76
N LEU A 80 17.78 0.54 -27.35
CA LEU A 80 17.98 -0.05 -26.03
C LEU A 80 17.54 0.88 -24.89
N PHE A 81 17.79 2.19 -25.04
CA PHE A 81 17.32 3.19 -24.10
C PHE A 81 15.80 3.33 -24.14
N PHE A 82 15.16 3.15 -25.30
CA PHE A 82 13.71 3.09 -25.44
C PHE A 82 13.12 1.97 -24.57
N PHE A 83 13.67 0.74 -24.64
CA PHE A 83 13.23 -0.38 -23.81
C PHE A 83 13.29 -0.05 -22.31
N PHE A 84 14.37 0.61 -21.89
CA PHE A 84 14.55 1.07 -20.52
C PHE A 84 13.52 2.15 -20.14
N ILE A 85 13.42 3.24 -20.91
CA ILE A 85 12.65 4.42 -20.52
C ILE A 85 11.13 4.18 -20.61
N GLN A 86 10.67 3.38 -21.57
CA GLN A 86 9.28 2.94 -21.61
C GLN A 86 8.94 2.14 -20.35
N THR A 87 9.75 1.10 -20.07
CA THR A 87 9.53 0.24 -18.91
C THR A 87 9.57 1.04 -17.61
N TYR A 88 10.50 1.97 -17.49
CA TYR A 88 10.63 2.86 -16.34
C TYR A 88 9.38 3.74 -16.14
N ASN A 89 8.91 4.42 -17.19
CA ASN A 89 7.72 5.27 -17.14
C ASN A 89 6.47 4.48 -16.74
N THR A 90 6.21 3.36 -17.42
CA THR A 90 5.05 2.51 -17.15
C THR A 90 5.10 1.91 -15.76
N ALA A 91 6.28 1.47 -15.31
CA ALA A 91 6.47 0.94 -13.96
C ALA A 91 6.27 2.00 -12.87
N LEU A 92 6.81 3.22 -13.03
CA LEU A 92 6.59 4.31 -12.08
C LEU A 92 5.12 4.70 -11.99
N LEU A 93 4.43 4.83 -13.13
CA LEU A 93 3.01 5.14 -13.15
C LEU A 93 2.18 4.03 -12.48
N TYR A 94 2.50 2.77 -12.74
CA TYR A 94 1.89 1.63 -12.05
C TYR A 94 2.08 1.74 -10.53
N MET A 95 3.34 1.88 -10.07
CA MET A 95 3.67 1.94 -8.65
C MET A 95 3.02 3.14 -7.94
N LEU A 96 2.95 4.29 -8.60
CA LEU A 96 2.24 5.46 -8.09
C LEU A 96 0.74 5.18 -7.87
N LEU A 97 0.09 4.54 -8.85
CA LEU A 97 -1.34 4.24 -8.79
C LEU A 97 -1.67 3.06 -7.87
N THR A 98 -0.72 2.17 -7.59
CA THR A 98 -0.89 1.03 -6.68
C THR A 98 -0.40 1.28 -5.26
N LYS A 99 0.37 2.34 -5.00
CA LYS A 99 0.96 2.60 -3.67
C LYS A 99 -0.02 2.48 -2.50
N PRO A 100 -1.24 3.07 -2.54
CA PRO A 100 -2.21 2.94 -1.44
C PRO A 100 -2.83 1.55 -1.33
N THR A 101 -2.77 0.74 -2.39
CA THR A 101 -3.33 -0.60 -2.44
C THR A 101 -2.48 -1.56 -1.59
N LEU A 102 -3.13 -2.25 -0.65
CA LEU A 102 -2.51 -3.36 0.07
C LEU A 102 -2.87 -4.66 -0.65
N HIS A 103 -1.94 -5.19 -1.42
CA HIS A 103 -2.19 -6.35 -2.29
C HIS A 103 -2.68 -7.59 -1.54
N VAL A 104 -2.27 -7.77 -0.27
CA VAL A 104 -2.75 -8.87 0.58
C VAL A 104 -4.28 -8.89 0.67
N ALA A 105 -4.95 -7.74 0.80
CA ALA A 105 -6.42 -7.68 0.88
C ALA A 105 -7.15 -8.18 -0.38
N TYR A 106 -6.44 -8.33 -1.50
CA TYR A 106 -6.97 -8.74 -2.80
C TYR A 106 -6.62 -10.20 -3.16
N LEU A 107 -6.24 -11.02 -2.17
CA LEU A 107 -6.04 -12.46 -2.36
C LEU A 107 -7.40 -13.19 -2.43
N HIS A 108 -8.10 -13.04 -3.57
CA HIS A 108 -9.48 -13.51 -3.78
C HIS A 108 -9.68 -15.02 -3.63
N GLU A 109 -8.71 -15.82 -4.07
CA GLU A 109 -8.77 -17.29 -4.02
C GLU A 109 -8.91 -17.84 -2.59
N ILE A 110 -8.48 -17.07 -1.59
CA ILE A 110 -8.47 -17.48 -0.18
C ILE A 110 -9.75 -17.03 0.57
N ARG A 111 -10.34 -15.88 0.20
CA ARG A 111 -11.48 -15.28 0.93
C ARG A 111 -12.77 -16.13 0.95
N LYS A 112 -12.97 -17.07 0.01
CA LYS A 112 -14.24 -17.81 -0.14
C LYS A 112 -14.27 -19.20 0.51
N GLY A 113 -13.42 -19.47 1.52
CA GLY A 113 -13.49 -20.70 2.31
C GLY A 113 -13.22 -21.97 1.49
N GLY A 114 -12.36 -21.84 0.48
CA GLY A 114 -12.09 -22.87 -0.50
C GLY A 114 -11.80 -22.29 -1.88
N ILE A 115 -11.04 -23.03 -2.68
CA ILE A 115 -10.73 -22.77 -4.09
C ILE A 115 -12.04 -22.93 -4.91
N LYS A 116 -13.07 -22.12 -4.67
CA LYS A 116 -14.24 -22.02 -5.56
C LYS A 116 -13.85 -21.15 -6.74
N ARG A 117 -13.13 -21.82 -7.65
CA ARG A 117 -12.72 -21.42 -8.99
C ARG A 117 -13.76 -20.52 -9.67
N PRO A 118 -13.47 -19.24 -9.97
CA PRO A 118 -14.12 -18.54 -11.08
C PRO A 118 -13.50 -19.07 -12.39
N TRP A 119 -13.64 -20.38 -12.64
CA TRP A 119 -12.93 -21.08 -13.72
C TRP A 119 -13.27 -20.51 -15.09
N GLY A 120 -14.51 -20.03 -15.29
CA GLY A 120 -14.97 -19.52 -16.58
C GLY A 120 -14.07 -18.41 -17.14
N ASN A 121 -13.81 -17.36 -16.36
CA ASN A 121 -13.06 -16.20 -16.87
C ASN A 121 -11.56 -16.49 -17.02
N GLY A 122 -10.96 -17.20 -16.05
CA GLY A 122 -9.54 -17.56 -16.11
C GLY A 122 -9.24 -18.51 -17.27
N VAL A 123 -10.05 -19.57 -17.43
CA VAL A 123 -9.89 -20.56 -18.50
C VAL A 123 -10.23 -19.93 -19.86
N ALA A 124 -11.32 -19.16 -19.99
CA ALA A 124 -11.65 -18.49 -21.24
C ALA A 124 -10.53 -17.52 -21.69
N GLY A 125 -9.95 -16.76 -20.75
CA GLY A 125 -8.80 -15.90 -21.05
C GLY A 125 -7.58 -16.68 -21.51
N ALA A 126 -7.25 -17.78 -20.82
CA ALA A 126 -6.12 -18.64 -21.21
C ALA A 126 -6.33 -19.32 -22.57
N VAL A 127 -7.54 -19.81 -22.84
CA VAL A 127 -7.91 -20.40 -24.15
C VAL A 127 -7.83 -19.36 -25.25
N GLY A 128 -8.36 -18.15 -25.02
CA GLY A 128 -8.27 -17.05 -25.99
C GLY A 128 -6.83 -16.70 -26.35
N LEU A 129 -5.95 -16.58 -25.35
CA LEU A 129 -4.52 -16.34 -25.54
C LEU A 129 -3.83 -17.53 -26.24
N ALA A 130 -4.15 -18.77 -25.89
CA ALA A 130 -3.59 -19.94 -26.55
C ALA A 130 -3.98 -19.99 -28.04
N VAL A 131 -5.24 -19.71 -28.36
CA VAL A 131 -5.74 -19.64 -29.74
C VAL A 131 -5.03 -18.52 -30.51
N SER A 132 -4.84 -17.33 -29.92
CA SER A 132 -4.14 -16.23 -30.61
C SER A 132 -2.67 -16.55 -30.88
N ILE A 133 -1.98 -17.24 -29.97
CA ILE A 133 -0.60 -17.71 -30.15
C ILE A 133 -0.51 -18.74 -31.29
N VAL A 134 -1.44 -19.71 -31.32
CA VAL A 134 -1.48 -20.72 -32.39
C VAL A 134 -1.75 -20.06 -33.75
N TRP A 135 -2.67 -19.10 -33.80
CA TRP A 135 -2.93 -18.32 -35.00
C TRP A 135 -1.69 -17.55 -35.46
N ALA A 136 -0.99 -16.85 -34.55
CA ALA A 136 0.23 -16.13 -34.87
C ALA A 136 1.34 -17.06 -35.40
N GLY A 137 1.52 -18.23 -34.78
CA GLY A 137 2.47 -19.24 -35.26
C GLY A 137 2.11 -19.81 -36.63
N ALA A 138 0.82 -19.94 -36.96
CA ALA A 138 0.36 -20.35 -38.28
C ALA A 138 0.61 -19.24 -39.32
N ALA A 139 0.32 -17.97 -38.98
CA ALA A 139 0.56 -16.82 -39.84
C ALA A 139 2.05 -16.62 -40.17
N LEU A 140 2.95 -17.01 -39.28
CA LEU A 140 4.39 -16.95 -39.54
C LEU A 140 4.85 -17.92 -40.64
N ARG A 141 4.13 -19.04 -40.86
CA ARG A 141 4.50 -20.05 -41.88
C ARG A 141 4.25 -19.58 -43.31
N SER A 142 3.31 -18.66 -43.51
CA SER A 142 2.97 -18.15 -44.84
C SER A 142 3.96 -17.15 -45.42
N SER A 143 4.98 -16.70 -44.65
CA SER A 143 6.06 -15.79 -45.05
C SER A 143 5.60 -14.66 -46.01
N GLY A 144 5.10 -13.56 -45.45
CA GLY A 144 4.54 -12.45 -46.22
C GLY A 144 3.80 -11.41 -45.36
N GLU A 145 2.69 -10.90 -45.87
CA GLU A 145 1.87 -9.87 -45.22
C GLU A 145 1.44 -10.30 -43.80
N GLY A 146 1.63 -9.44 -42.80
CA GLY A 146 1.29 -9.72 -41.40
C GLY A 146 2.35 -10.49 -40.60
N THR A 147 3.51 -10.76 -41.20
CA THR A 147 4.66 -11.38 -40.50
C THR A 147 5.09 -10.56 -39.29
N TYR A 148 5.05 -9.23 -39.38
CA TYR A 148 5.40 -8.37 -38.24
C TYR A 148 4.42 -8.54 -37.06
N MET A 149 3.10 -8.50 -37.33
CA MET A 149 2.07 -8.78 -36.33
C MET A 149 2.23 -10.18 -35.70
N ALA A 150 2.51 -11.20 -36.52
CA ALA A 150 2.72 -12.56 -36.03
C ALA A 150 3.93 -12.64 -35.09
N LEU A 151 5.03 -11.96 -35.41
CA LEU A 151 6.24 -11.92 -34.57
C LEU A 151 6.01 -11.22 -33.23
N ILE A 152 5.19 -10.15 -33.20
CA ILE A 152 4.79 -9.52 -31.93
C ILE A 152 4.09 -10.54 -31.03
N TRP A 153 3.11 -11.29 -31.57
CA TRP A 153 2.33 -12.25 -30.78
C TRP A 153 3.09 -13.52 -30.40
N VAL A 154 3.96 -14.04 -31.26
CA VAL A 154 4.80 -15.20 -30.94
C VAL A 154 5.77 -14.89 -29.79
N TRP A 155 6.23 -13.64 -29.70
CA TRP A 155 7.07 -13.17 -28.60
C TRP A 155 6.28 -12.88 -27.32
N ALA A 156 5.29 -11.98 -27.41
CA ALA A 156 4.57 -11.50 -26.22
C ALA A 156 3.53 -12.51 -25.70
N GLY A 157 2.84 -13.21 -26.60
CA GLY A 157 1.69 -14.07 -26.28
C GLY A 157 2.02 -15.15 -25.24
N PRO A 158 3.07 -15.97 -25.41
CA PRO A 158 3.45 -16.98 -24.43
C PRO A 158 3.75 -16.40 -23.04
N VAL A 159 4.38 -15.22 -22.98
CA VAL A 159 4.68 -14.55 -21.71
C VAL A 159 3.39 -14.06 -21.04
N VAL A 160 2.49 -13.41 -21.78
CA VAL A 160 1.18 -12.98 -21.26
C VAL A 160 0.36 -14.18 -20.78
N LEU A 161 0.34 -15.28 -21.52
CA LEU A 161 -0.35 -16.51 -21.11
C LEU A 161 0.23 -17.08 -19.81
N GLY A 162 1.56 -17.15 -19.69
CA GLY A 162 2.23 -17.59 -18.46
C GLY A 162 1.86 -16.73 -17.25
N LEU A 163 1.94 -15.41 -17.39
CA LEU A 163 1.58 -14.46 -16.33
C LEU A 163 0.08 -14.55 -15.97
N TRP A 164 -0.79 -14.70 -16.97
CA TRP A 164 -2.23 -14.89 -16.77
C TRP A 164 -2.52 -16.15 -15.94
N CYS A 165 -1.94 -17.28 -16.31
CA CYS A 165 -2.12 -18.54 -15.59
C CYS A 165 -1.71 -18.44 -14.11
N VAL A 166 -0.72 -17.60 -13.79
CA VAL A 166 -0.25 -17.40 -12.42
C VAL A 166 -1.14 -16.42 -11.64
N ALA A 167 -1.42 -15.25 -12.24
CA ALA A 167 -1.90 -14.07 -11.52
C ALA A 167 -3.28 -13.56 -11.94
N TYR A 168 -4.03 -14.21 -12.85
CA TYR A 168 -5.32 -13.69 -13.35
C TYR A 168 -6.30 -13.36 -12.23
N SER A 169 -6.40 -14.19 -11.18
CA SER A 169 -7.35 -14.00 -10.09
C SER A 169 -7.04 -12.74 -9.29
N HIS A 170 -5.75 -12.45 -9.08
CA HIS A 170 -5.31 -11.22 -8.44
C HIS A 170 -5.49 -10.02 -9.35
N LEU A 171 -5.12 -10.14 -10.64
CA LEU A 171 -5.28 -9.09 -11.64
C LEU A 171 -6.75 -8.62 -11.76
N LEU A 172 -7.69 -9.56 -11.75
CA LEU A 172 -9.13 -9.26 -11.83
C LEU A 172 -9.73 -8.73 -10.52
N ALA A 173 -9.09 -9.02 -9.37
CA ALA A 173 -9.53 -8.52 -8.06
C ALA A 173 -9.11 -7.07 -7.81
N LEU A 174 -8.00 -6.63 -8.41
CA LEU A 174 -7.48 -5.27 -8.22
C LEU A 174 -8.43 -4.19 -8.79
N PRO A 175 -8.45 -2.98 -8.20
CA PRO A 175 -9.19 -1.86 -8.77
C PRO A 175 -8.72 -1.59 -10.21
N ARG A 176 -9.68 -1.51 -11.16
CA ARG A 176 -9.36 -1.33 -12.59
C ARG A 176 -8.45 -0.13 -12.90
N ARG A 177 -8.52 0.93 -12.09
CA ARG A 177 -7.64 2.10 -12.22
C ARG A 177 -6.16 1.78 -12.00
N CYS A 178 -5.85 0.79 -11.17
CA CYS A 178 -4.48 0.36 -10.86
C CYS A 178 -3.85 -0.48 -11.98
N THR A 179 -4.67 -1.03 -12.88
CA THR A 179 -4.20 -1.92 -13.96
C THR A 179 -4.41 -1.30 -15.34
N LEU A 180 -5.58 -0.73 -15.63
CA LEU A 180 -5.90 -0.17 -16.94
C LEU A 180 -5.22 1.18 -17.21
N LEU A 181 -5.20 2.11 -16.26
CA LEU A 181 -4.57 3.43 -16.47
C LEU A 181 -3.06 3.34 -16.77
N PRO A 182 -2.25 2.55 -16.05
CA PRO A 182 -0.84 2.41 -16.38
C PRO A 182 -0.59 1.63 -17.68
N ILE A 183 -1.61 0.99 -18.27
CA ILE A 183 -1.51 0.43 -19.63
C ILE A 183 -1.90 1.49 -20.64
N ILE A 184 -3.09 2.06 -20.50
CA ILE A 184 -3.73 2.92 -21.51
C ILE A 184 -2.98 4.24 -21.68
N LEU A 185 -2.62 4.92 -20.57
CA LEU A 185 -1.98 6.24 -20.65
C LEU A 185 -0.63 6.22 -21.39
N PRO A 186 0.34 5.36 -21.02
CA PRO A 186 1.60 5.30 -21.75
C PRO A 186 1.40 4.75 -23.17
N THR A 187 0.44 3.85 -23.41
CA THR A 187 0.14 3.34 -24.76
C THR A 187 -0.31 4.46 -25.69
N ILE A 188 -1.34 5.23 -25.30
CA ILE A 188 -1.83 6.35 -26.10
C ILE A 188 -0.75 7.42 -26.26
N TYR A 189 0.03 7.69 -25.22
CA TYR A 189 1.13 8.63 -25.29
C TYR A 189 2.18 8.19 -26.33
N LEU A 190 2.59 6.93 -26.30
CA LEU A 190 3.57 6.39 -27.24
C LEU A 190 3.03 6.32 -28.67
N TRP A 191 1.73 6.06 -28.87
CA TRP A 191 1.11 6.17 -30.20
C TRP A 191 1.27 7.57 -30.80
N ILE A 192 1.11 8.62 -29.98
CA ILE A 192 1.31 10.01 -30.42
C ILE A 192 2.78 10.26 -30.75
N VAL A 193 3.70 9.83 -29.87
CA VAL A 193 5.15 10.02 -30.07
C VAL A 193 5.64 9.30 -31.32
N ASP A 194 5.23 8.05 -31.52
CA ASP A 194 5.57 7.23 -32.69
C ASP A 194 5.07 7.88 -33.98
N THR A 195 3.81 8.34 -34.00
CA THR A 195 3.25 9.07 -35.15
C THR A 195 4.10 10.30 -35.50
N LEU A 196 4.61 11.02 -34.51
CA LEU A 196 5.48 12.18 -34.71
C LEU A 196 6.88 11.79 -35.20
N ALA A 197 7.42 10.67 -34.73
CA ALA A 197 8.73 10.16 -35.10
C ALA A 197 8.75 9.54 -36.51
N LEU A 198 7.70 8.81 -36.89
CA LEU A 198 7.49 8.26 -38.23
C LEU A 198 7.34 9.36 -39.27
N ARG A 199 6.63 10.46 -38.96
CA ARG A 199 6.55 11.64 -39.84
C ARG A 199 7.91 12.28 -40.12
N LYS A 200 8.87 12.13 -39.21
CA LYS A 200 10.25 12.63 -39.37
C LYS A 200 11.18 11.62 -40.04
N GLY A 201 10.72 10.39 -40.30
CA GLY A 201 11.54 9.32 -40.89
C GLY A 201 12.58 8.75 -39.93
N THR A 202 12.32 8.77 -38.63
CA THR A 202 13.28 8.34 -37.59
C THR A 202 13.56 6.83 -37.66
N TRP A 203 12.57 6.03 -38.04
CA TRP A 203 12.67 4.61 -38.38
C TRP A 203 11.62 4.25 -39.44
N VAL A 204 11.81 3.11 -40.11
CA VAL A 204 10.93 2.65 -41.20
C VAL A 204 10.61 1.16 -41.04
N ILE A 205 9.35 0.81 -41.27
CA ILE A 205 8.87 -0.57 -41.36
C ILE A 205 8.89 -0.97 -42.84
N ASN A 206 9.56 -2.06 -43.17
CA ASN A 206 9.72 -2.46 -44.57
C ASN A 206 8.40 -2.93 -45.20
N HIS A 207 8.19 -2.54 -46.47
CA HIS A 207 7.01 -2.92 -47.23
C HIS A 207 6.98 -4.44 -47.50
N GLY A 208 5.82 -5.07 -47.29
CA GLY A 208 5.60 -6.50 -47.56
C GLY A 208 5.43 -7.38 -46.32
N THR A 209 5.75 -6.89 -45.12
CA THR A 209 5.61 -7.64 -43.85
C THR A 209 4.49 -7.12 -42.94
N LYS A 210 3.97 -5.91 -43.21
CA LYS A 210 2.86 -5.27 -42.49
C LYS A 210 1.49 -5.56 -43.12
N LEU A 211 0.43 -5.49 -42.33
CA LEU A 211 -0.98 -5.69 -42.68
C LEU A 211 -1.61 -4.52 -43.45
N ASN A 212 -0.88 -3.40 -43.59
CA ASN A 212 -1.35 -2.18 -44.27
C ASN A 212 -2.64 -1.58 -43.68
N ILE A 213 -2.89 -1.81 -42.38
CA ILE A 213 -4.00 -1.22 -41.63
C ILE A 213 -3.45 -0.11 -40.75
N GLN A 214 -3.97 1.11 -40.91
CA GLN A 214 -3.63 2.24 -40.07
C GLN A 214 -4.76 2.57 -39.09
N ILE A 215 -4.44 2.76 -37.81
CA ILE A 215 -5.41 3.21 -36.80
C ILE A 215 -5.76 4.68 -37.03
N TRP A 216 -4.75 5.49 -37.35
CA TRP A 216 -4.88 6.86 -37.86
C TRP A 216 -3.68 7.18 -38.77
N PRO A 217 -3.67 8.32 -39.48
CA PRO A 217 -2.61 8.62 -40.44
C PRO A 217 -1.21 8.53 -39.82
N HIS A 218 -0.37 7.66 -40.37
CA HIS A 218 1.01 7.38 -39.93
C HIS A 218 1.15 6.58 -38.62
N LEU A 219 0.10 5.86 -38.19
CA LEU A 219 0.17 4.87 -37.12
C LEU A 219 -0.35 3.53 -37.64
N GLU A 220 0.56 2.62 -37.93
CA GLU A 220 0.24 1.25 -38.35
C GLU A 220 -0.32 0.44 -37.16
N ILE A 221 -1.20 -0.51 -37.43
CA ILE A 221 -1.84 -1.32 -36.39
C ILE A 221 -0.82 -2.14 -35.59
N GLU A 222 0.26 -2.59 -36.22
CA GLU A 222 1.33 -3.34 -35.57
C GLU A 222 2.04 -2.52 -34.49
N GLU A 223 2.43 -1.28 -34.79
CA GLU A 223 3.05 -0.38 -33.81
C GLU A 223 2.10 -0.09 -32.65
N ALA A 224 0.83 0.14 -32.98
CA ALA A 224 -0.17 0.37 -31.96
C ALA A 224 -0.34 -0.83 -31.02
N VAL A 225 -0.39 -2.05 -31.58
CA VAL A 225 -0.44 -3.30 -30.83
C VAL A 225 0.87 -3.53 -30.06
N PHE A 226 2.03 -3.22 -30.63
CA PHE A 226 3.34 -3.33 -29.98
C PHE A 226 3.41 -2.48 -28.71
N PHE A 227 3.07 -1.18 -28.78
CA PHE A 227 3.05 -0.33 -27.58
C PHE A 227 1.99 -0.77 -26.57
N ALA A 228 0.84 -1.25 -27.03
CA ALA A 228 -0.19 -1.75 -26.12
C ALA A 228 0.26 -3.03 -25.39
N ILE A 229 0.78 -4.02 -26.11
CA ILE A 229 1.15 -5.32 -25.54
C ILE A 229 2.40 -5.22 -24.64
N THR A 230 3.36 -4.36 -24.99
CA THR A 230 4.53 -4.09 -24.13
C THR A 230 4.11 -3.47 -22.79
N ASN A 231 3.19 -2.50 -22.80
CA ASN A 231 2.64 -1.94 -21.55
C ASN A 231 1.80 -2.96 -20.77
N VAL A 232 1.06 -3.86 -21.45
CA VAL A 232 0.38 -5.00 -20.81
C VAL A 232 1.39 -5.92 -20.13
N LEU A 233 2.48 -6.30 -20.80
CA LEU A 233 3.54 -7.15 -20.25
C LEU A 233 4.16 -6.54 -18.99
N ILE A 234 4.49 -5.25 -19.03
CA ILE A 234 5.07 -4.54 -17.88
C ILE A 234 4.10 -4.54 -16.69
N VAL A 235 2.84 -4.12 -16.91
CA VAL A 235 1.85 -3.99 -15.83
C VAL A 235 1.45 -5.36 -15.28
N VAL A 236 1.17 -6.35 -16.12
CA VAL A 236 0.82 -7.70 -15.66
C VAL A 236 2.02 -8.38 -14.99
N GLY A 237 3.24 -8.13 -15.46
CA GLY A 237 4.48 -8.55 -14.80
C GLY A 237 4.60 -7.98 -13.39
N LEU A 238 4.38 -6.68 -13.23
CA LEU A 238 4.39 -6.02 -11.91
C LEU A 238 3.27 -6.50 -10.99
N VAL A 239 2.05 -6.69 -11.51
CA VAL A 239 0.94 -7.30 -10.76
C VAL A 239 1.31 -8.70 -10.27
N THR A 240 2.04 -9.47 -11.08
CA THR A 240 2.51 -10.81 -10.70
C THR A 240 3.55 -10.74 -9.58
N VAL A 241 4.46 -9.77 -9.64
CA VAL A 241 5.43 -9.52 -8.56
C VAL A 241 4.71 -9.12 -7.27
N ASP A 242 3.74 -8.20 -7.32
CA ASP A 242 2.97 -7.81 -6.15
C ASP A 242 2.11 -8.94 -5.58
N TYR A 243 1.57 -9.79 -6.45
CA TYR A 243 0.87 -11.00 -6.03
C TYR A 243 1.81 -11.96 -5.28
N ALA A 244 3.03 -12.15 -5.79
CA ALA A 244 4.08 -12.95 -5.15
C ALA A 244 4.42 -12.43 -3.75
N LEU A 245 4.65 -11.13 -3.65
CA LEU A 245 4.99 -10.44 -2.41
C LEU A 245 3.81 -10.50 -1.41
N ALA A 246 2.58 -10.38 -1.89
CA ALA A 246 1.39 -10.51 -1.06
C ALA A 246 1.24 -11.92 -0.47
N LEU A 247 1.48 -12.97 -1.25
CA LEU A 247 1.48 -14.35 -0.75
C LEU A 247 2.57 -14.56 0.32
N HIS A 248 3.79 -14.07 0.05
CA HIS A 248 4.89 -14.14 1.00
C HIS A 248 4.57 -13.41 2.31
N ALA A 249 3.95 -12.24 2.24
CA ALA A 249 3.57 -11.44 3.40
C ALA A 249 2.30 -11.96 4.13
N ALA A 250 1.43 -12.73 3.47
CA ALA A 250 0.23 -13.28 4.09
C ALA A 250 0.54 -14.51 4.97
N PHE A 251 1.53 -15.34 4.61
CA PHE A 251 1.73 -16.66 5.23
C PHE A 251 3.12 -16.81 5.90
N PRO A 252 3.31 -16.28 7.12
CA PRO A 252 4.63 -16.22 7.77
C PRO A 252 5.15 -17.58 8.17
N THR A 253 4.27 -18.51 8.54
CA THR A 253 4.68 -19.85 8.95
C THR A 253 5.19 -20.66 7.77
N LEU A 254 4.59 -20.49 6.59
CA LEU A 254 4.99 -21.16 5.35
C LEU A 254 6.22 -20.51 4.71
N PHE A 255 6.31 -19.19 4.77
CA PHE A 255 7.38 -18.40 4.16
C PHE A 255 8.06 -17.52 5.22
N PRO A 256 8.92 -18.13 6.06
CA PRO A 256 9.75 -17.36 6.98
C PRO A 256 10.80 -16.58 6.19
N GLY A 257 11.00 -15.31 6.53
CA GLY A 257 12.01 -14.47 5.89
C GLY A 257 11.66 -12.98 5.94
N ALA A 258 12.62 -12.15 5.51
CA ALA A 258 12.39 -10.72 5.40
C ALA A 258 11.37 -10.41 4.29
N THR A 259 10.42 -9.54 4.60
CA THR A 259 9.38 -9.09 3.65
C THR A 259 9.68 -7.72 3.03
N THR A 260 10.92 -7.27 3.20
CA THR A 260 11.47 -6.03 2.66
C THR A 260 12.73 -6.32 1.85
N GLY A 261 13.11 -5.41 0.97
CA GLY A 261 14.34 -5.52 0.17
C GLY A 261 14.34 -6.66 -0.87
N GLY A 262 15.54 -7.07 -1.32
CA GLY A 262 15.71 -8.08 -2.37
C GLY A 262 15.31 -9.49 -1.96
N GLU A 263 15.44 -9.86 -0.68
CA GLU A 263 15.00 -11.15 -0.15
C GLU A 263 13.49 -11.36 -0.30
N ALA A 264 12.71 -10.28 -0.19
CA ALA A 264 11.26 -10.32 -0.36
C ALA A 264 10.87 -10.82 -1.76
N ILE A 265 11.60 -10.43 -2.81
CA ILE A 265 11.36 -10.88 -4.19
C ILE A 265 11.61 -12.38 -4.28
N MET A 266 12.72 -12.87 -3.75
CA MET A 266 13.04 -14.29 -3.76
C MET A 266 12.01 -15.11 -2.95
N GLY A 267 11.59 -14.61 -1.78
CA GLY A 267 10.52 -15.22 -0.98
C GLY A 267 9.18 -15.23 -1.72
N GLY A 268 8.85 -14.16 -2.45
CA GLY A 268 7.68 -14.08 -3.31
C GLY A 268 7.70 -15.13 -4.43
N LEU A 269 8.84 -15.31 -5.11
CA LEU A 269 8.99 -16.35 -6.14
C LEU A 269 8.79 -17.75 -5.56
N LYS A 270 9.34 -18.03 -4.37
CA LYS A 270 9.09 -19.28 -3.64
C LYS A 270 7.60 -19.46 -3.30
N ALA A 271 6.93 -18.38 -2.88
CA ALA A 271 5.51 -18.40 -2.56
C ALA A 271 4.63 -18.69 -3.79
N LEU A 272 4.96 -18.11 -4.95
CA LEU A 272 4.30 -18.43 -6.22
C LEU A 272 4.49 -19.90 -6.62
N ALA A 273 5.69 -20.46 -6.44
CA ALA A 273 5.97 -21.86 -6.73
C ALA A 273 5.27 -22.82 -5.76
N TRP A 274 5.00 -22.37 -4.52
CA TRP A 274 4.32 -23.17 -3.49
C TRP A 274 2.82 -23.35 -3.74
N LYS A 275 2.18 -22.49 -4.56
CA LYS A 275 0.73 -22.48 -4.88
C LYS A 275 0.14 -23.85 -5.28
N TRP A 276 0.97 -24.89 -5.43
CA TRP A 276 0.64 -26.26 -5.81
C TRP A 276 0.72 -27.33 -4.68
N LYS A 277 1.14 -27.02 -3.44
CA LYS A 277 1.45 -28.07 -2.43
C LYS A 277 0.66 -28.08 -1.11
N GLY A 278 -0.33 -27.22 -0.90
CA GLY A 278 -1.21 -27.33 0.28
C GLY A 278 -2.16 -26.14 0.42
N SER A 279 -3.26 -26.32 1.16
CA SER A 279 -4.11 -25.19 1.56
C SER A 279 -3.47 -24.47 2.75
N PRO A 280 -3.26 -23.15 2.70
CA PRO A 280 -2.86 -22.40 3.87
C PRO A 280 -3.93 -22.54 4.96
N THR A 281 -3.52 -22.48 6.23
CA THR A 281 -4.47 -22.37 7.34
C THR A 281 -5.22 -21.05 7.19
N GLU A 282 -6.55 -21.11 7.05
CA GLU A 282 -7.41 -19.93 6.82
C GLU A 282 -7.20 -18.84 7.90
N ASP A 283 -6.74 -19.24 9.09
CA ASP A 283 -6.52 -18.38 10.25
C ASP A 283 -5.43 -17.31 10.05
N GLU A 284 -4.38 -17.52 9.22
CA GLU A 284 -3.28 -16.53 9.09
C GLU A 284 -3.65 -15.29 8.26
N TYR A 285 -4.64 -15.45 7.38
CA TYR A 285 -5.13 -14.40 6.48
C TYR A 285 -6.45 -13.80 6.96
N TRP A 286 -7.10 -14.45 7.93
CA TRP A 286 -8.42 -14.10 8.41
C TRP A 286 -8.47 -12.65 8.92
N GLY A 287 -9.39 -11.85 8.40
CA GLY A 287 -9.66 -10.50 8.86
C GLY A 287 -8.79 -9.39 8.30
N ILE A 288 -7.74 -9.68 7.53
CA ILE A 288 -6.89 -8.64 6.90
C ILE A 288 -7.68 -7.76 5.93
N PRO A 289 -8.51 -8.31 5.00
CA PRO A 289 -9.33 -7.48 4.12
C PRO A 289 -10.26 -6.55 4.89
N GLU A 290 -10.91 -7.06 5.94
CA GLU A 290 -11.81 -6.32 6.82
C GLU A 290 -11.06 -5.20 7.57
N ALA A 291 -9.85 -5.47 8.08
CA ALA A 291 -9.00 -4.47 8.71
C ALA A 291 -8.60 -3.32 7.76
N VAL A 292 -8.33 -3.64 6.49
CA VAL A 292 -8.04 -2.64 5.46
C VAL A 292 -9.26 -1.78 5.15
N GLU A 293 -10.45 -2.39 5.10
CA GLU A 293 -11.71 -1.69 4.87
C GLU A 293 -12.02 -0.72 6.02
N ILE A 294 -11.89 -1.19 7.27
CA ILE A 294 -12.02 -0.34 8.48
C ILE A 294 -11.08 0.86 8.41
N LEU A 295 -9.78 0.65 8.12
CA LEU A 295 -8.83 1.76 8.02
C LEU A 295 -9.21 2.75 6.91
N ARG A 296 -9.57 2.24 5.72
CA ARG A 296 -9.92 3.08 4.57
C ARG A 296 -11.16 3.96 4.85
N GLU A 297 -12.15 3.41 5.55
CA GLU A 297 -13.39 4.13 5.88
C GLU A 297 -13.21 5.12 7.03
N LYS A 298 -12.52 4.70 8.11
CA LYS A 298 -12.44 5.45 9.36
C LYS A 298 -11.31 6.50 9.38
N SER A 299 -10.24 6.32 8.60
CA SER A 299 -9.18 7.33 8.50
C SER A 299 -8.48 7.39 7.14
N LYS A 300 -8.88 8.37 6.32
CA LYS A 300 -8.23 8.66 5.03
C LYS A 300 -6.75 9.03 5.20
N SER A 301 -6.41 9.78 6.25
CA SER A 301 -5.03 10.22 6.52
C SER A 301 -4.13 9.04 6.90
N PHE A 302 -4.57 8.18 7.83
CA PHE A 302 -3.78 6.99 8.19
C PHE A 302 -3.77 5.95 7.07
N TYR A 303 -4.85 5.82 6.28
CA TYR A 303 -4.85 4.95 5.11
C TYR A 303 -3.76 5.37 4.10
N LEU A 304 -3.65 6.66 3.80
CA LEU A 304 -2.58 7.18 2.93
C LEU A 304 -1.20 7.03 3.58
N ALA A 305 -1.04 7.40 4.86
CA ALA A 305 0.24 7.28 5.56
C ALA A 305 0.73 5.82 5.65
N SER A 306 -0.21 4.87 5.80
CA SER A 306 0.09 3.43 5.83
C SER A 306 0.82 2.96 4.56
N SER A 307 0.59 3.63 3.42
CA SER A 307 1.15 3.24 2.13
C SER A 307 2.66 3.41 2.01
N VAL A 308 3.26 4.19 2.92
CA VAL A 308 4.71 4.42 3.00
C VAL A 308 5.41 3.29 3.75
N PHE A 309 4.69 2.50 4.56
CA PHE A 309 5.25 1.32 5.22
C PHE A 309 5.31 0.13 4.26
N GLU A 310 6.30 -0.74 4.44
CA GLU A 310 6.53 -1.92 3.61
C GLU A 310 6.19 -3.23 4.34
N GLY A 311 5.97 -4.29 3.55
CA GLY A 311 5.93 -5.67 4.02
C GLY A 311 4.94 -5.94 5.17
N ARG A 312 5.36 -6.79 6.10
CA ARG A 312 4.55 -7.20 7.26
C ARG A 312 4.34 -6.10 8.29
N LEU A 313 5.26 -5.14 8.39
CA LEU A 313 5.07 -3.99 9.27
C LEU A 313 3.79 -3.24 8.89
N ARG A 314 3.57 -2.98 7.59
CA ARG A 314 2.33 -2.35 7.12
C ARG A 314 1.09 -3.15 7.50
N LEU A 315 1.13 -4.47 7.36
CA LEU A 315 -0.01 -5.35 7.72
C LEU A 315 -0.33 -5.27 9.21
N ASP A 316 0.68 -5.46 10.06
CA ASP A 316 0.50 -5.48 11.52
C ASP A 316 0.05 -4.11 12.06
N LEU A 317 0.50 -3.01 11.45
CA LEU A 317 0.02 -1.66 11.77
C LEU A 317 -1.47 -1.47 11.42
N ILE A 318 -1.92 -2.02 10.29
CA ILE A 318 -3.33 -1.97 9.89
C ILE A 318 -4.18 -2.83 10.83
N CYS A 319 -3.70 -4.02 11.20
CA CYS A 319 -4.38 -4.88 12.18
C CYS A 319 -4.45 -4.22 13.56
N LEU A 320 -3.37 -3.55 14.01
CA LEU A 320 -3.38 -2.78 15.26
C LEU A 320 -4.42 -1.66 15.21
N TYR A 321 -4.47 -0.88 14.13
CA TYR A 321 -5.48 0.16 13.97
C TYR A 321 -6.90 -0.42 13.98
N SER A 322 -7.12 -1.52 13.27
CA SER A 322 -8.40 -2.23 13.23
C SER A 322 -8.84 -2.69 14.62
N PHE A 323 -7.93 -3.27 15.41
CA PHE A 323 -8.20 -3.63 16.81
C PHE A 323 -8.57 -2.41 17.64
N CYS A 324 -7.77 -1.34 17.62
CA CYS A 324 -8.03 -0.13 18.39
C CYS A 324 -9.41 0.44 18.04
N ARG A 325 -9.76 0.49 16.75
CA ARG A 325 -11.06 1.00 16.31
C ARG A 325 -12.22 0.09 16.70
N ALA A 326 -12.07 -1.22 16.57
CA ALA A 326 -13.12 -2.15 16.98
C ALA A 326 -13.34 -2.13 18.50
N ALA A 327 -12.26 -2.01 19.27
CA ALA A 327 -12.35 -1.89 20.73
C ALA A 327 -13.05 -0.58 21.15
N ASP A 328 -12.73 0.54 20.51
CA ASP A 328 -13.38 1.84 20.67
C ASP A 328 -14.89 1.76 20.34
N ASP A 329 -15.25 1.22 19.16
CA ASP A 329 -16.64 1.07 18.72
C ASP A 329 -17.46 0.13 19.65
N LEU A 330 -16.84 -0.91 20.23
CA LEU A 330 -17.50 -1.79 21.21
C LEU A 330 -17.90 -1.09 22.51
N ILE A 331 -17.27 0.05 22.82
CA ILE A 331 -17.56 0.87 24.00
C ILE A 331 -18.49 2.03 23.62
N ASP A 332 -18.14 2.76 22.56
CA ASP A 332 -18.84 3.98 22.14
C ASP A 332 -20.22 3.71 21.54
N GLU A 333 -20.39 2.61 20.80
CA GLU A 333 -21.67 2.25 20.18
C GLU A 333 -22.50 1.27 21.05
N ALA A 334 -22.08 1.03 22.30
CA ALA A 334 -22.80 0.16 23.21
C ALA A 334 -24.18 0.75 23.58
N PRO A 335 -25.25 -0.06 23.62
CA PRO A 335 -26.61 0.43 23.84
C PRO A 335 -26.86 0.96 25.26
N SER A 336 -25.99 0.64 26.22
CA SER A 336 -26.09 1.10 27.61
C SER A 336 -24.74 1.04 28.30
N LEU A 337 -24.59 1.81 29.38
CA LEU A 337 -23.40 1.77 30.24
C LEU A 337 -23.09 0.35 30.73
N THR A 338 -24.11 -0.43 31.13
CA THR A 338 -23.93 -1.83 31.54
C THR A 338 -23.34 -2.69 30.43
N SER A 339 -23.81 -2.51 29.19
CA SER A 339 -23.26 -3.22 28.03
C SER A 339 -21.83 -2.79 27.73
N ALA A 340 -21.54 -1.49 27.82
CA ALA A 340 -20.20 -0.96 27.59
C ALA A 340 -19.20 -1.50 28.63
N THR A 341 -19.57 -1.51 29.91
CA THR A 341 -18.77 -2.10 31.00
C THR A 341 -18.55 -3.60 30.79
N ALA A 342 -19.57 -4.33 30.33
CA ALA A 342 -19.43 -5.75 30.00
C ALA A 342 -18.47 -5.96 28.81
N SER A 343 -18.59 -5.16 27.73
CA SER A 343 -17.66 -5.17 26.60
C SER A 343 -16.21 -4.91 27.05
N LEU A 344 -16.01 -3.92 27.92
CA LEU A 344 -14.69 -3.59 28.47
C LEU A 344 -14.08 -4.77 29.24
N GLN A 345 -14.87 -5.42 30.10
CA GLN A 345 -14.42 -6.59 30.85
C GLN A 345 -14.14 -7.80 29.94
N ASN A 346 -14.95 -7.97 28.89
CA ASN A 346 -14.73 -8.99 27.88
C ASN A 346 -13.43 -8.72 27.10
N LEU A 347 -13.12 -7.47 26.77
CA LEU A 347 -11.85 -7.07 26.13
C LEU A 347 -10.65 -7.35 27.05
N ARG A 348 -10.72 -7.02 28.34
CA ARG A 348 -9.67 -7.37 29.32
C ARG A 348 -9.44 -8.89 29.39
N THR A 349 -10.53 -9.66 29.39
CA THR A 349 -10.49 -11.13 29.38
C THR A 349 -9.88 -11.66 28.09
N PHE A 350 -10.31 -11.14 26.94
CA PHE A 350 -9.76 -11.47 25.61
C PHE A 350 -8.25 -11.23 25.57
N LEU A 351 -7.80 -10.05 26.00
CA LEU A 351 -6.38 -9.71 26.02
C LEU A 351 -5.62 -10.63 26.96
N THR A 352 -6.10 -10.88 28.17
CA THR A 352 -5.45 -11.81 29.10
C THR A 352 -5.32 -13.21 28.49
N LEU A 353 -6.41 -13.73 27.90
CA LEU A 353 -6.39 -15.03 27.23
C LEU A 353 -5.39 -15.08 26.08
N SER A 354 -5.27 -14.00 25.31
CA SER A 354 -4.35 -13.90 24.16
C SER A 354 -2.86 -13.97 24.53
N TYR A 355 -2.52 -13.79 25.81
CA TYR A 355 -1.15 -13.89 26.33
C TYR A 355 -0.94 -15.10 27.26
N THR A 356 -1.96 -15.95 27.41
CA THR A 356 -1.85 -17.23 28.13
C THR A 356 -1.65 -18.39 27.16
N PRO A 357 -1.03 -19.50 27.57
CA PRO A 357 -0.83 -20.69 26.71
C PRO A 357 -2.14 -21.47 26.53
N VAL A 358 -3.15 -20.84 25.93
CA VAL A 358 -4.41 -21.46 25.51
C VAL A 358 -4.36 -21.84 24.04
N SER A 359 -5.13 -22.85 23.63
CA SER A 359 -5.20 -23.21 22.22
C SER A 359 -5.90 -22.13 21.40
N ALA A 360 -5.44 -21.86 20.18
CA ALA A 360 -6.05 -20.89 19.25
C ALA A 360 -7.57 -21.12 19.11
N ARG A 361 -7.99 -22.39 19.03
CA ARG A 361 -9.40 -22.78 18.99
C ARG A 361 -10.22 -22.25 20.17
N LYS A 362 -9.68 -22.27 21.39
CA LYS A 362 -10.37 -21.73 22.58
C LYS A 362 -10.54 -20.22 22.49
N LEU A 363 -9.50 -19.51 22.05
CA LEU A 363 -9.56 -18.05 21.86
C LEU A 363 -10.59 -17.67 20.79
N HIS A 364 -10.58 -18.35 19.63
CA HIS A 364 -11.58 -18.15 18.59
C HIS A 364 -12.99 -18.41 19.10
N THR A 365 -13.20 -19.51 19.82
CA THR A 365 -14.51 -19.84 20.40
C THR A 365 -14.99 -18.76 21.39
N PHE A 366 -14.09 -18.25 22.23
CA PHE A 366 -14.40 -17.15 23.13
C PHE A 366 -14.81 -15.90 22.34
N VAL A 367 -14.03 -15.51 21.33
CA VAL A 367 -14.34 -14.33 20.50
C VAL A 367 -15.71 -14.46 19.83
N HIS A 368 -15.98 -15.61 19.19
CA HIS A 368 -17.24 -15.84 18.49
C HIS A 368 -18.47 -15.85 19.40
N ASN A 369 -18.34 -16.32 20.64
CA ASN A 369 -19.44 -16.40 21.59
C ASN A 369 -19.68 -15.11 22.36
N THR A 370 -18.63 -14.28 22.54
CA THR A 370 -18.66 -13.12 23.43
C THR A 370 -18.85 -11.80 22.69
N PHE A 371 -18.34 -11.68 21.47
CA PHE A 371 -18.32 -10.42 20.73
C PHE A 371 -19.24 -10.45 19.50
N PRO A 372 -19.68 -9.29 18.99
CA PRO A 372 -20.47 -9.23 17.77
C PRO A 372 -19.64 -9.62 16.52
N PRO A 373 -20.26 -10.24 15.49
CA PRO A 373 -19.56 -10.76 14.31
C PRO A 373 -18.63 -9.77 13.59
N TRP A 374 -19.02 -8.50 13.52
CA TRP A 374 -18.23 -7.47 12.84
C TRP A 374 -16.86 -7.22 13.49
N SER A 375 -16.69 -7.52 14.77
CA SER A 375 -15.45 -7.27 15.53
C SER A 375 -14.48 -8.45 15.52
N HIS A 376 -14.94 -9.65 15.15
CA HIS A 376 -14.15 -10.90 15.29
C HIS A 376 -12.82 -10.84 14.54
N ALA A 377 -12.85 -10.34 13.30
CA ALA A 377 -11.67 -10.17 12.45
C ALA A 377 -10.64 -9.23 13.09
N ALA A 378 -11.08 -8.07 13.61
CA ALA A 378 -10.20 -7.08 14.22
C ALA A 378 -9.54 -7.60 15.50
N LEU A 379 -10.28 -8.35 16.32
CA LEU A 379 -9.75 -8.95 17.55
C LEU A 379 -8.74 -10.07 17.23
N LEU A 380 -9.10 -11.00 16.35
CA LEU A 380 -8.27 -12.19 16.07
C LEU A 380 -7.03 -11.89 15.22
N SER A 381 -7.01 -10.76 14.49
CA SER A 381 -5.86 -10.32 13.69
C SER A 381 -4.84 -9.48 14.47
N LEU A 382 -5.09 -9.19 15.76
CA LEU A 382 -4.18 -8.41 16.60
C LEU A 382 -2.79 -9.09 16.67
N PRO A 383 -1.68 -8.39 16.34
CA PRO A 383 -0.33 -8.98 16.29
C PRO A 383 0.30 -9.15 17.68
N THR A 384 -0.33 -9.92 18.57
CA THR A 384 0.08 -10.09 19.98
C THR A 384 1.50 -10.63 20.16
N LYS A 385 2.00 -11.42 19.21
CA LYS A 385 3.40 -11.91 19.19
C LYS A 385 4.47 -10.81 19.21
N HIS A 386 4.12 -9.59 18.79
CA HIS A 386 5.05 -8.45 18.69
C HIS A 386 4.69 -7.32 19.65
N LEU A 387 3.63 -7.47 20.43
CA LEU A 387 3.13 -6.47 21.37
C LEU A 387 3.27 -6.99 22.79
N THR A 388 3.51 -6.08 23.72
CA THR A 388 3.39 -6.38 25.15
C THR A 388 1.95 -6.13 25.61
N LEU A 389 1.48 -6.91 26.59
CA LEU A 389 0.13 -6.77 27.13
C LEU A 389 -0.15 -5.41 27.80
N ALA A 390 0.86 -4.80 28.44
CA ALA A 390 0.69 -3.58 29.23
C ALA A 390 0.06 -2.40 28.47
N PRO A 391 0.56 -1.94 27.31
CA PRO A 391 -0.07 -0.84 26.56
C PRO A 391 -1.47 -1.20 26.03
N LEU A 392 -1.75 -2.46 25.72
CA LEU A 392 -3.10 -2.90 25.32
C LEU A 392 -4.10 -2.77 26.47
N LEU A 393 -3.71 -3.15 27.69
CA LEU A 393 -4.53 -2.93 28.88
C LEU A 393 -4.63 -1.44 29.22
N GLY A 394 -3.55 -0.68 29.05
CA GLY A 394 -3.53 0.76 29.23
C GLY A 394 -4.50 1.49 28.31
N LEU A 395 -4.71 1.01 27.07
CA LEU A 395 -5.76 1.51 26.19
C LEU A 395 -7.16 1.31 26.79
N LEU A 396 -7.42 0.13 27.34
CA LEU A 396 -8.71 -0.17 28.01
C LEU A 396 -8.93 0.67 29.27
N ASP A 397 -7.87 1.03 30.00
CA ASP A 397 -7.97 1.98 31.12
C ASP A 397 -8.43 3.37 30.64
N GLY A 398 -8.12 3.75 29.40
CA GLY A 398 -8.65 4.96 28.76
C GLY A 398 -10.14 4.89 28.49
N PHE A 399 -10.62 3.76 27.95
CA PHE A 399 -12.05 3.54 27.75
C PHE A 399 -12.82 3.50 29.08
N GLU A 400 -12.20 3.03 30.16
CA GLU A 400 -12.78 3.09 31.50
C GLU A 400 -13.01 4.55 31.94
N ILE A 401 -12.09 5.46 31.61
CA ILE A 401 -12.28 6.91 31.84
C ILE A 401 -13.43 7.44 30.99
N ASP A 402 -13.56 7.00 29.73
CA ASP A 402 -14.65 7.43 28.85
C ASP A 402 -16.04 7.04 29.39
N LEU A 403 -16.15 5.92 30.13
CA LEU A 403 -17.39 5.52 30.79
C LEU A 403 -17.77 6.37 32.02
N LEU A 404 -16.84 7.19 32.53
CA LEU A 404 -17.09 8.09 33.66
C LEU A 404 -17.70 9.43 33.23
N PHE A 405 -17.75 9.73 31.92
CA PHE A 405 -18.45 10.93 31.45
C PHE A 405 -19.95 10.81 31.69
N THR A 406 -20.54 11.90 32.18
CA THR A 406 -21.98 12.01 32.39
C THR A 406 -22.44 13.36 31.85
N SER A 407 -23.72 13.48 31.51
CA SER A 407 -24.33 14.77 31.10
C SER A 407 -24.48 15.78 32.25
N THR A 408 -23.78 15.57 33.38
CA THR A 408 -23.85 16.43 34.57
C THR A 408 -22.58 17.27 34.71
N SER A 409 -22.49 18.11 35.73
CA SER A 409 -21.31 18.94 35.99
C SER A 409 -20.05 18.14 36.40
N ALA A 410 -20.19 16.85 36.72
CA ALA A 410 -19.06 16.00 37.10
C ALA A 410 -18.35 15.46 35.85
N THR A 411 -17.05 15.74 35.74
CA THR A 411 -16.17 15.24 34.68
C THR A 411 -15.01 14.44 35.27
N PRO A 412 -14.55 13.35 34.61
CA PRO A 412 -13.31 12.69 34.99
C PRO A 412 -12.07 13.57 34.75
N ILE A 413 -12.14 14.58 33.88
CA ILE A 413 -11.01 15.45 33.53
C ILE A 413 -11.03 16.72 34.39
N LYS A 414 -10.44 16.67 35.58
CA LYS A 414 -10.44 17.80 36.53
C LYS A 414 -9.29 18.77 36.23
N THR A 415 -8.15 18.23 35.85
CA THR A 415 -6.88 18.94 35.65
C THR A 415 -6.26 18.61 34.30
N THR A 416 -5.27 19.41 33.88
CA THR A 416 -4.45 19.08 32.71
C THR A 416 -3.72 17.75 32.89
N GLN A 417 -3.36 17.37 34.12
CA GLN A 417 -2.73 16.08 34.40
C GLN A 417 -3.69 14.90 34.17
N ASP A 418 -4.97 15.06 34.51
CA ASP A 418 -5.99 14.04 34.20
C ASP A 418 -6.15 13.89 32.68
N LEU A 419 -6.09 15.00 31.93
CA LEU A 419 -6.13 14.99 30.48
C LEU A 419 -4.88 14.33 29.86
N ASP A 420 -3.69 14.64 30.37
CA ASP A 420 -2.44 14.00 29.95
C ASP A 420 -2.51 12.49 30.23
N ARG A 421 -3.06 12.06 31.38
CA ARG A 421 -3.27 10.65 31.71
C ARG A 421 -4.26 9.99 30.76
N TYR A 422 -5.39 10.62 30.48
CA TYR A 422 -6.35 10.12 29.50
C TYR A 422 -5.71 9.97 28.12
N ALA A 423 -5.01 11.00 27.64
CA ALA A 423 -4.34 11.00 26.35
C ALA A 423 -3.21 9.96 26.26
N HIS A 424 -2.49 9.72 27.36
CA HIS A 424 -1.55 8.62 27.48
C HIS A 424 -2.25 7.28 27.20
N HIS A 425 -3.36 7.02 27.90
CA HIS A 425 -4.11 5.78 27.75
C HIS A 425 -4.64 5.57 26.32
N VAL A 426 -5.33 6.55 25.73
CA VAL A 426 -6.02 6.34 24.44
C VAL A 426 -5.16 6.56 23.21
N ALA A 427 -3.99 7.20 23.33
CA ALA A 427 -3.12 7.48 22.19
C ALA A 427 -1.63 7.25 22.45
N GLY A 428 -1.13 7.56 23.65
CA GLY A 428 0.25 7.28 24.04
C GLY A 428 0.60 5.78 24.03
N THR A 429 -0.30 4.95 24.56
CA THR A 429 -0.19 3.48 24.48
C THR A 429 -0.17 3.00 23.02
N VAL A 430 -0.93 3.63 22.13
CA VAL A 430 -0.93 3.34 20.69
C VAL A 430 0.42 3.71 20.06
N GLY A 431 1.01 4.85 20.43
CA GLY A 431 2.38 5.21 20.03
C GLY A 431 3.43 4.19 20.51
N THR A 432 3.25 3.67 21.73
CA THR A 432 4.08 2.60 22.28
C THR A 432 3.94 1.30 21.48
N MET A 433 2.71 0.85 21.20
CA MET A 433 2.43 -0.35 20.39
C MET A 433 2.95 -0.21 18.96
N PHE A 434 2.77 0.96 18.34
CA PHE A 434 3.35 1.30 17.03
C PHE A 434 4.88 1.07 17.04
N THR A 435 5.56 1.62 18.04
CA THR A 435 7.02 1.53 18.15
C THR A 435 7.48 0.08 18.39
N GLN A 436 6.74 -0.69 19.19
CA GLN A 436 7.02 -2.12 19.37
C GLN A 436 6.95 -2.90 18.06
N LEU A 437 5.92 -2.67 17.24
CA LEU A 437 5.81 -3.30 15.91
C LEU A 437 6.95 -2.89 14.98
N VAL A 438 7.28 -1.59 14.93
CA VAL A 438 8.40 -1.09 14.12
C VAL A 438 9.70 -1.82 14.47
N LEU A 439 10.00 -1.95 15.77
CA LEU A 439 11.23 -2.58 16.23
C LEU A 439 11.22 -4.09 16.00
N ALA A 440 10.10 -4.76 16.25
CA ALA A 440 9.95 -6.19 16.00
C ALA A 440 10.21 -6.57 14.53
N HIS A 441 9.78 -5.72 13.58
CA HIS A 441 9.99 -5.93 12.15
C HIS A 441 11.34 -5.42 11.63
N SER A 442 12.09 -4.65 12.42
CA SER A 442 13.40 -4.12 12.02
C SER A 442 14.56 -5.00 12.50
N SER A 443 14.43 -5.62 13.68
CA SER A 443 15.43 -6.52 14.26
C SER A 443 15.65 -7.82 13.46
N SER A 444 14.75 -8.13 12.52
CA SER A 444 14.84 -9.27 11.61
C SER A 444 15.70 -8.99 10.37
N SER A 445 16.02 -7.73 10.06
CA SER A 445 16.84 -7.38 8.91
C SER A 445 18.33 -7.23 9.26
N HIS A 446 18.69 -6.66 10.41
CA HIS A 446 20.08 -6.54 10.87
C HIS A 446 20.07 -6.71 12.40
N SER A 447 20.89 -7.62 12.93
CA SER A 447 21.07 -7.75 14.38
C SER A 447 21.55 -6.41 14.94
N PRO A 448 20.80 -5.73 15.81
CA PRO A 448 21.39 -4.66 16.60
C PRO A 448 22.48 -5.28 17.50
N PRO A 449 23.50 -4.50 17.89
CA PRO A 449 24.45 -4.97 18.91
C PRO A 449 23.65 -5.49 20.14
N PRO A 450 24.09 -6.58 20.78
CA PRO A 450 23.29 -7.39 21.71
C PRO A 450 22.78 -6.69 22.99
N ASP A 451 22.99 -5.38 23.14
CA ASP A 451 22.62 -4.59 24.31
C ASP A 451 21.63 -3.43 24.05
N GLU A 452 21.24 -3.14 22.80
CA GLU A 452 20.24 -2.09 22.53
C GLU A 452 18.81 -2.64 22.55
N LYS A 453 18.25 -2.78 23.76
CA LYS A 453 16.79 -2.65 23.92
C LYS A 453 16.33 -1.35 23.25
N PRO A 454 15.09 -1.24 22.73
CA PRO A 454 14.51 0.07 22.46
C PRO A 454 14.86 1.00 23.62
N SER A 455 15.56 2.10 23.35
CA SER A 455 15.84 3.03 24.42
C SER A 455 14.49 3.38 25.03
N THR A 456 14.35 3.23 26.35
CA THR A 456 13.13 3.62 27.07
C THR A 456 12.68 5.02 26.66
N ALA A 457 13.65 5.87 26.29
CA ALA A 457 13.46 7.17 25.67
C ALA A 457 12.66 7.16 24.36
N LEU A 458 12.87 6.21 23.43
CA LEU A 458 12.09 6.13 22.18
C LEU A 458 10.63 5.77 22.44
N LEU A 459 10.37 4.80 23.34
CA LEU A 459 9.01 4.44 23.72
C LEU A 459 8.31 5.60 24.43
N GLN A 460 9.01 6.27 25.35
CA GLN A 460 8.49 7.47 26.02
C GLN A 460 8.23 8.63 25.06
N ALA A 461 9.08 8.82 24.05
CA ALA A 461 8.86 9.83 23.03
C ALA A 461 7.66 9.49 22.14
N ALA A 462 7.46 8.21 21.81
CA ALA A 462 6.29 7.77 21.06
C ALA A 462 4.99 7.92 21.86
N ASP A 463 5.05 7.65 23.16
CA ASP A 463 3.95 7.90 24.10
C ASP A 463 3.57 9.39 24.13
N THR A 464 4.56 10.24 24.36
CA THR A 464 4.41 11.70 24.42
C THR A 464 3.93 12.28 23.07
N MET A 465 4.38 11.72 21.95
CA MET A 465 3.86 12.05 20.62
C MET A 465 2.38 11.65 20.49
N GLY A 466 2.00 10.46 20.96
CA GLY A 466 0.60 10.02 21.00
C GLY A 466 -0.29 10.98 21.79
N ILE A 467 0.18 11.44 22.95
CA ILE A 467 -0.48 12.49 23.75
C ILE A 467 -0.66 13.76 22.90
N ALA A 468 0.39 14.24 22.24
CA ALA A 468 0.31 15.43 21.37
C ALA A 468 -0.77 15.28 20.28
N LEU A 469 -0.85 14.13 19.63
CA LEU A 469 -1.86 13.85 18.61
C LEU A 469 -3.28 13.80 19.19
N GLN A 470 -3.45 13.30 20.41
CA GLN A 470 -4.75 13.28 21.08
C GLN A 470 -5.23 14.67 21.47
N TYR A 471 -4.34 15.56 21.89
CA TYR A 471 -4.69 16.97 22.09
C TYR A 471 -5.20 17.62 20.79
N ILE A 472 -4.64 17.27 19.63
CA ILE A 472 -5.13 17.75 18.33
C ILE A 472 -6.52 17.17 18.02
N ASN A 473 -6.74 15.88 18.29
CA ASN A 473 -8.07 15.26 18.13
C ASN A 473 -9.12 15.99 18.97
N ILE A 474 -8.83 16.20 20.26
CA ILE A 474 -9.76 16.88 21.18
C ILE A 474 -10.01 18.32 20.72
N ALA A 475 -8.97 19.05 20.30
CA ALA A 475 -9.12 20.41 19.78
C ALA A 475 -9.98 20.49 18.51
N ARG A 476 -9.90 19.46 17.65
CA ARG A 476 -10.69 19.32 16.42
C ARG A 476 -12.15 19.04 16.72
N ASP A 477 -12.41 18.13 17.66
CA ASP A 477 -13.70 17.48 17.81
C ASP A 477 -14.51 17.94 19.04
N ILE A 478 -14.12 19.02 19.73
CA ILE A 478 -14.86 19.62 20.87
C ILE A 478 -16.39 19.59 20.68
N ALA A 479 -16.87 20.06 19.52
CA ALA A 479 -18.30 20.11 19.25
C ALA A 479 -18.93 18.72 19.06
N LYS A 480 -18.23 17.77 18.43
CA LYS A 480 -18.71 16.40 18.25
C LYS A 480 -18.70 15.62 19.56
N ASP A 481 -17.67 15.81 20.37
CA ASP A 481 -17.53 15.19 21.68
C ASP A 481 -18.68 15.64 22.60
N ALA A 482 -19.03 16.93 22.55
CA ALA A 482 -20.17 17.46 23.29
C ALA A 482 -21.52 16.83 22.89
N LEU A 483 -21.73 16.53 21.59
CA LEU A 483 -22.95 15.87 21.11
C LEU A 483 -23.14 14.46 21.67
N ILE A 484 -22.05 13.77 22.00
CA ILE A 484 -22.09 12.46 22.66
C ILE A 484 -21.94 12.56 24.19
N GLY A 485 -22.07 13.77 24.74
CA GLY A 485 -22.06 14.01 26.19
C GLY A 485 -20.68 14.01 26.83
N ARG A 486 -19.60 14.16 26.04
CA ARG A 486 -18.22 14.17 26.52
C ARG A 486 -17.63 15.57 26.50
N CYS A 487 -16.96 15.96 27.59
CA CYS A 487 -16.25 17.23 27.69
C CYS A 487 -14.84 17.00 28.24
N TYR A 488 -13.87 16.98 27.33
CA TYR A 488 -12.45 16.77 27.65
C TYR A 488 -11.73 18.04 28.11
N ILE A 489 -12.40 19.20 28.14
CA ILE A 489 -11.82 20.43 28.68
C ILE A 489 -11.67 20.27 30.19
N PRO A 490 -10.46 20.44 30.75
CA PRO A 490 -10.26 20.33 32.18
C PRO A 490 -11.16 21.27 32.98
N ALA A 491 -11.83 20.75 34.01
CA ALA A 491 -12.71 21.56 34.87
C ALA A 491 -11.96 22.74 35.52
N SER A 492 -10.66 22.62 35.75
CA SER A 492 -9.79 23.72 36.17
C SER A 492 -9.77 24.89 35.19
N TRP A 493 -9.72 24.63 33.87
CA TRP A 493 -9.71 25.68 32.84
C TRP A 493 -11.07 26.37 32.73
N LEU A 494 -12.16 25.60 32.85
CA LEU A 494 -13.52 26.13 32.82
C LEU A 494 -13.80 27.04 34.03
N ARG A 495 -13.32 26.66 35.22
CA ARG A 495 -13.46 27.48 36.43
C ARG A 495 -12.77 28.84 36.35
N GLU A 496 -11.69 28.97 35.57
CA GLU A 496 -11.05 30.27 35.31
C GLU A 496 -12.05 31.29 34.69
N HIS A 497 -13.10 30.78 34.04
CA HIS A 497 -14.14 31.56 33.38
C HIS A 497 -15.52 31.40 34.05
N SER A 498 -15.57 30.83 35.26
CA SER A 498 -16.82 30.50 35.97
C SER A 498 -17.77 29.57 35.20
N LEU A 499 -17.21 28.70 34.34
CA LEU A 499 -17.94 27.71 33.57
C LEU A 499 -17.79 26.31 34.15
N THR A 500 -18.71 25.44 33.75
CA THR A 500 -18.75 24.01 34.07
C THR A 500 -18.76 23.18 32.78
N PRO A 501 -18.48 21.87 32.86
CA PRO A 501 -18.59 20.99 31.69
C PRO A 501 -19.97 21.03 31.03
N CYS A 502 -21.04 21.19 31.82
CA CYS A 502 -22.42 21.27 31.32
C CYS A 502 -22.63 22.45 30.37
N ASP A 503 -21.99 23.59 30.65
CA ASP A 503 -22.08 24.78 29.79
C ASP A 503 -21.48 24.50 28.41
N ILE A 504 -20.39 23.73 28.35
CA ILE A 504 -19.75 23.32 27.10
C ILE A 504 -20.58 22.28 26.35
N LEU A 505 -21.25 21.37 27.07
CA LEU A 505 -22.14 20.39 26.45
C LEU A 505 -23.37 21.07 25.81
N GLN A 506 -23.84 22.18 26.40
CA GLN A 506 -24.98 22.95 25.89
C GLN A 506 -24.58 23.93 24.77
N ASP A 507 -23.42 24.57 24.88
CA ASP A 507 -22.85 25.47 23.87
C ASP A 507 -21.40 25.07 23.54
N PRO A 508 -21.19 24.14 22.60
CA PRO A 508 -19.83 23.68 22.29
C PRO A 508 -18.96 24.74 21.61
N ASP A 509 -19.57 25.77 20.99
CA ASP A 509 -18.83 26.88 20.37
C ASP A 509 -18.10 27.73 21.42
N LEU A 510 -18.64 27.80 22.65
CA LEU A 510 -17.96 28.40 23.79
C LEU A 510 -16.68 27.63 24.13
N GLY A 511 -16.75 26.30 24.15
CA GLY A 511 -15.60 25.43 24.38
C GLY A 511 -14.52 25.58 23.32
N VAL A 512 -14.93 25.70 22.06
CA VAL A 512 -14.04 25.98 20.93
C VAL A 512 -13.27 27.28 21.13
N LYS A 513 -13.96 28.38 21.44
CA LYS A 513 -13.33 29.70 21.62
C LYS A 513 -12.37 29.73 22.81
N LEU A 514 -12.71 29.02 23.89
CA LEU A 514 -11.99 29.10 25.16
C LEU A 514 -10.79 28.16 25.22
N ALA A 515 -10.91 26.93 24.70
CA ALA A 515 -9.93 25.87 24.96
C ALA A 515 -9.10 25.44 23.75
N ARG A 516 -9.58 25.66 22.51
CA ARG A 516 -8.92 25.13 21.30
C ARG A 516 -7.46 25.55 21.22
N GLU A 517 -7.16 26.84 21.35
CA GLU A 517 -5.76 27.31 21.25
C GLU A 517 -4.90 26.75 22.39
N ARG A 518 -5.45 26.61 23.60
CA ARG A 518 -4.72 26.04 24.74
C ARG A 518 -4.38 24.56 24.52
N PHE A 519 -5.28 23.79 23.92
CA PHE A 519 -4.98 22.41 23.49
C PHE A 519 -3.90 22.38 22.41
N LEU A 520 -4.01 23.23 21.39
CA LEU A 520 -3.04 23.28 20.28
C LEU A 520 -1.65 23.72 20.73
N MET A 521 -1.54 24.68 21.66
CA MET A 521 -0.27 25.06 22.28
C MET A 521 0.37 23.91 23.05
N ARG A 522 -0.42 23.15 23.83
CA ARG A 522 0.08 21.97 24.55
C ARG A 522 0.55 20.88 23.59
N ALA A 523 -0.24 20.57 22.56
CA ALA A 523 0.12 19.63 21.49
C ALA A 523 1.42 20.04 20.79
N GLU A 524 1.55 21.32 20.43
CA GLU A 524 2.74 21.84 19.76
C GLU A 524 4.00 21.73 20.63
N GLY A 525 3.90 21.99 21.93
CA GLY A 525 5.00 21.79 22.87
C GLY A 525 5.48 20.33 22.91
N LEU A 526 4.55 19.40 23.11
CA LEU A 526 4.81 17.96 23.16
C LEU A 526 5.37 17.42 21.82
N TYR A 527 4.82 17.88 20.70
CA TYR A 527 5.32 17.54 19.38
C TYR A 527 6.75 18.05 19.17
N ARG A 528 7.06 19.32 19.51
CA ARG A 528 8.42 19.88 19.36
C ARG A 528 9.44 19.11 20.20
N GLU A 529 9.06 18.71 21.42
CA GLU A 529 9.89 17.90 22.32
C GLU A 529 10.27 16.55 21.70
N THR A 530 9.31 15.89 21.04
CA THR A 530 9.45 14.49 20.63
C THR A 530 9.73 14.28 19.15
N ARG A 531 9.54 15.30 18.30
CA ARG A 531 9.76 15.21 16.84
C ARG A 531 11.15 14.68 16.48
N GLY A 532 12.16 15.07 17.26
CA GLY A 532 13.55 14.60 17.07
C GLY A 532 13.70 13.08 17.20
N ALA A 533 12.90 12.46 18.07
CA ALA A 533 12.94 11.01 18.33
C ALA A 533 12.51 10.17 17.11
N LEU A 534 11.75 10.74 16.16
CA LEU A 534 11.42 10.07 14.90
C LEU A 534 12.68 9.68 14.12
N ARG A 535 13.80 10.42 14.27
CA ARG A 535 15.09 10.06 13.66
C ARG A 535 15.71 8.79 14.26
N GLY A 536 15.34 8.46 15.49
CA GLY A 536 15.75 7.23 16.17
C GLY A 536 15.00 5.98 15.69
N LEU A 537 13.92 6.15 14.89
CA LEU A 537 13.25 5.00 14.29
C LEU A 537 14.13 4.36 13.20
N PRO A 538 14.01 3.02 13.02
CA PRO A 538 14.55 2.30 11.88
C PRO A 538 14.19 2.98 10.56
N VAL A 539 15.11 2.93 9.59
CA VAL A 539 15.00 3.71 8.36
C VAL A 539 13.77 3.31 7.53
N GLU A 540 13.37 2.04 7.63
CA GLU A 540 12.24 1.42 6.95
C GLU A 540 10.88 1.96 7.45
N ALA A 541 10.80 2.40 8.72
CA ALA A 541 9.57 2.91 9.32
C ALA A 541 9.55 4.43 9.45
N ARG A 542 10.72 5.08 9.41
CA ARG A 542 10.90 6.50 9.68
C ARG A 542 10.04 7.38 8.78
N ALA A 543 10.08 7.15 7.46
CA ALA A 543 9.32 7.97 6.51
C ALA A 543 7.81 7.87 6.76
N GLY A 544 7.30 6.64 6.94
CA GLY A 544 5.88 6.41 7.24
C GLY A 544 5.44 7.06 8.56
N ALA A 545 6.27 6.97 9.61
CA ALA A 545 6.01 7.60 10.89
C ALA A 545 5.95 9.14 10.78
N VAL A 546 6.91 9.73 10.04
CA VAL A 546 6.93 11.19 9.78
C VAL A 546 5.68 11.61 9.02
N VAL A 547 5.28 10.89 7.96
CA VAL A 547 4.08 11.22 7.19
C VAL A 547 2.83 11.13 8.06
N ALA A 548 2.70 10.08 8.88
CA ALA A 548 1.56 9.92 9.78
C ALA A 548 1.46 11.07 10.80
N VAL A 549 2.58 11.42 11.45
CA VAL A 549 2.64 12.51 12.44
C VAL A 549 2.39 13.86 11.78
N GLU A 550 3.10 14.21 10.71
CA GLU A 550 3.00 15.52 10.07
C GLU A 550 1.61 15.74 9.45
N ALA A 551 0.98 14.70 8.88
CA ALA A 551 -0.38 14.80 8.37
C ALA A 551 -1.40 15.17 9.47
N TYR A 552 -1.22 14.65 10.68
CA TYR A 552 -2.07 14.98 11.82
C TYR A 552 -1.74 16.35 12.42
N VAL A 553 -0.45 16.69 12.55
CA VAL A 553 -0.03 18.02 13.01
C VAL A 553 -0.51 19.12 12.08
N ASP A 554 -0.58 18.87 10.77
CA ASP A 554 -1.14 19.80 9.80
C ASP A 554 -2.64 20.08 10.04
N ILE A 555 -3.40 19.11 10.54
CA ILE A 555 -4.79 19.35 10.99
C ILE A 555 -4.80 20.39 12.11
N GLY A 556 -3.93 20.25 13.11
CA GLY A 556 -3.80 21.22 14.19
C GLY A 556 -3.44 22.62 13.70
N ARG A 557 -2.52 22.73 12.72
CA ARG A 557 -2.14 24.01 12.10
C ARG A 557 -3.31 24.67 11.37
N ARG A 558 -4.19 23.90 10.73
CA ARG A 558 -5.38 24.40 10.01
C ARG A 558 -6.55 24.77 10.92
N LEU A 559 -6.54 24.34 12.19
CA LEU A 559 -7.58 24.66 13.17
C LEU A 559 -7.37 26.03 13.86
N ARG A 560 -6.15 26.58 13.75
CA ARG A 560 -5.82 27.97 14.07
C ARG A 560 -6.29 28.89 12.95
#